data_AF-A0A1E3RZA1-F1
#
_entry.id   AF-A0A1E3RZA1-F1
#
_cell.length_a   1.000
_cell.length_b   1.000
_cell.length_c   1.000
_cell.angle_alpha   90.00
_cell.angle_beta   90.00
_cell.angle_gamma   90.00
#
_symmetry.space_group_name_H-M   'P 1'
#
loop_
_entity.id
_entity.type
_entity.pdbx_description
1 polymer ?
#
loop_
_entity_poly.entity_id
_entity_poly.type
_entity_poly.pdbx_seq_one_letter_code
_entity_poly.pdbx_strand_id
1 'polypeptide(L)'
;MVDPSCCRRGHRHSHQPIAIELMTLAELDHDNLFSRTVFFDSDDINGAFGELTARWIASGDVAQPEIIEAAHELFAVANRHDWDALALLEADAAHVNHRQLSFGDDTIVDHWSSLRMMASLIPDLRVELAEVLTHSTIGLVTKIAVRGTTPEGSAIELPAITLLLFEGPRVTRMETFDVDQQDVALARFTELNEPN
;
A
#
# COMPACT_ATOMS: atom_id res chain seq x y z
N MET A 1 -29.37 7.04 -33.19
CA MET A 1 -28.64 6.25 -34.19
C MET A 1 -27.42 5.71 -33.46
N VAL A 2 -27.49 4.47 -32.99
CA VAL A 2 -26.46 3.80 -32.19
C VAL A 2 -25.96 2.63 -33.02
N ASP A 3 -24.64 2.54 -33.17
CA ASP A 3 -23.94 1.51 -33.93
C ASP A 3 -24.16 0.11 -33.28
N PRO A 4 -24.73 -0.88 -33.98
CA PRO A 4 -25.02 -2.20 -33.43
C PRO A 4 -23.93 -3.22 -33.83
N SER A 5 -22.66 -2.93 -33.52
CA SER A 5 -21.53 -3.80 -33.88
C SER A 5 -20.73 -4.28 -32.67
N CYS A 6 -21.39 -4.88 -31.68
CA CYS A 6 -20.70 -5.71 -30.68
C CYS A 6 -21.52 -6.94 -30.29
N CYS A 7 -21.71 -7.87 -31.24
CA CYS A 7 -22.17 -9.22 -30.96
C CYS A 7 -21.44 -10.19 -31.88
N ARG A 8 -20.23 -10.65 -31.48
CA ARG A 8 -19.62 -11.82 -32.12
C ARG A 8 -20.39 -13.06 -31.73
N ARG A 9 -20.98 -13.72 -32.72
CA ARG A 9 -21.70 -14.99 -32.57
C ARG A 9 -20.67 -16.13 -32.43
N GLY A 10 -20.29 -16.47 -31.20
CA GLY A 10 -19.49 -17.66 -30.89
C GLY A 10 -20.32 -18.93 -30.99
N HIS A 11 -19.84 -19.93 -31.72
CA HIS A 11 -20.45 -21.26 -31.76
C HIS A 11 -20.51 -21.91 -30.37
N ARG A 12 -21.63 -22.58 -30.08
CA ARG A 12 -21.87 -23.33 -28.85
C ARG A 12 -20.85 -24.46 -28.69
N HIS A 13 -19.91 -24.29 -27.77
CA HIS A 13 -19.30 -25.40 -27.03
C HIS A 13 -19.86 -25.36 -25.61
N SER A 14 -20.86 -26.19 -25.34
CA SER A 14 -21.48 -26.32 -24.01
C SER A 14 -20.67 -27.26 -23.12
N HIS A 15 -20.50 -26.85 -21.85
CA HIS A 15 -19.94 -27.58 -20.68
C HIS A 15 -18.55 -27.18 -20.17
N GLN A 16 -18.02 -26.00 -20.49
CA GLN A 16 -16.98 -25.40 -19.64
C GLN A 16 -17.61 -24.41 -18.66
N PRO A 17 -17.32 -24.51 -17.35
CA PRO A 17 -17.74 -23.51 -16.38
C PRO A 17 -17.13 -22.15 -16.74
N ILE A 18 -17.93 -21.08 -16.64
CA ILE A 18 -17.44 -19.71 -16.71
C ILE A 18 -17.00 -19.35 -15.29
N ALA A 19 -15.70 -19.15 -15.09
CA ALA A 19 -15.16 -18.60 -13.86
C ALA A 19 -15.10 -17.08 -13.99
N ILE A 20 -15.58 -16.38 -12.95
CA ILE A 20 -15.42 -14.94 -12.78
C ILE A 20 -14.74 -14.75 -11.44
N GLU A 21 -13.56 -14.15 -11.47
CA GLU A 21 -12.88 -13.66 -10.27
C GLU A 21 -13.11 -12.16 -10.20
N LEU A 22 -13.49 -11.69 -9.02
CA LEU A 22 -13.93 -10.33 -8.79
C LEU A 22 -13.57 -9.97 -7.36
N MET A 23 -12.99 -8.79 -7.17
CA MET A 23 -12.86 -8.17 -5.86
C MET A 23 -14.03 -7.22 -5.63
N THR A 24 -14.62 -7.28 -4.43
CA THR A 24 -15.81 -6.50 -4.10
C THR A 24 -15.60 -5.75 -2.79
N LEU A 25 -15.78 -4.43 -2.83
CA LEU A 25 -15.91 -3.62 -1.63
C LEU A 25 -17.39 -3.37 -1.37
N ALA A 26 -17.87 -3.78 -0.21
CA ALA A 26 -19.27 -3.67 0.15
C ALA A 26 -19.46 -2.86 1.44
N GLU A 27 -20.37 -1.91 1.40
CA GLU A 27 -20.76 -1.07 2.52
C GLU A 27 -22.05 -1.62 3.12
N LEU A 28 -22.11 -1.64 4.45
CA LEU A 28 -23.29 -2.05 5.20
C LEU A 28 -23.96 -0.83 5.82
N ASP A 29 -25.29 -0.78 5.80
CA ASP A 29 -26.05 0.20 6.56
C ASP A 29 -26.20 -0.19 8.04
N HIS A 30 -26.94 0.63 8.79
CA HIS A 30 -27.21 0.42 10.22
C HIS A 30 -27.97 -0.88 10.52
N ASP A 31 -28.63 -1.47 9.53
CA ASP A 31 -29.36 -2.75 9.64
C ASP A 31 -28.49 -3.95 9.19
N ASN A 32 -27.18 -3.73 8.96
CA ASN A 32 -26.22 -4.69 8.41
C ASN A 32 -26.60 -5.20 7.01
N LEU A 33 -27.30 -4.40 6.21
CA LEU A 33 -27.64 -4.72 4.82
C LEU A 33 -26.71 -3.99 3.84
N PHE A 34 -26.47 -4.58 2.68
CA PHE A 34 -25.66 -3.94 1.64
C PHE A 34 -26.29 -2.63 1.16
N SER A 35 -25.64 -1.52 1.47
CA SER A 35 -26.06 -0.18 1.05
C SER A 35 -25.37 0.23 -0.26
N ARG A 36 -24.13 -0.24 -0.47
CA ARG A 36 -23.34 0.05 -1.67
C ARG A 36 -22.37 -1.09 -1.95
N THR A 37 -22.06 -1.28 -3.23
CA THR A 37 -21.08 -2.27 -3.69
C THR A 37 -20.27 -1.68 -4.84
N VAL A 38 -18.95 -1.80 -4.77
CA VAL A 38 -18.01 -1.42 -5.83
C VAL A 38 -17.24 -2.65 -6.25
N PHE A 39 -17.07 -2.81 -7.55
CA PHE A 39 -16.42 -3.94 -8.18
C PHE A 39 -15.06 -3.52 -8.73
N PHE A 40 -14.05 -4.32 -8.45
CA PHE A 40 -12.68 -4.15 -8.93
C PHE A 40 -12.25 -5.41 -9.67
N ASP A 41 -11.31 -5.26 -10.60
CA ASP A 41 -10.58 -6.41 -11.12
C ASP A 41 -9.90 -7.14 -9.94
N SER A 42 -9.80 -8.48 -10.02
CA SER A 42 -9.31 -9.29 -8.90
C SER A 42 -7.86 -9.00 -8.50
N ASP A 43 -7.09 -8.39 -9.40
CA ASP A 43 -5.72 -7.95 -9.21
C ASP A 43 -5.60 -6.46 -8.81
N ASP A 44 -6.68 -5.67 -8.90
CA ASP A 44 -6.69 -4.23 -8.54
C ASP A 44 -6.94 -3.99 -7.05
N ILE A 45 -6.07 -4.57 -6.22
CA ILE A 45 -6.14 -4.41 -4.75
C ILE A 45 -5.86 -2.96 -4.33
N ASN A 46 -5.00 -2.24 -5.06
CA ASN A 46 -4.66 -0.85 -4.76
C ASN A 46 -5.85 0.08 -5.04
N GLY A 47 -6.61 -0.16 -6.11
CA GLY A 47 -7.85 0.56 -6.38
C GLY A 47 -8.89 0.34 -5.29
N ALA A 48 -9.03 -0.91 -4.82
CA ALA A 48 -9.96 -1.25 -3.73
C ALA A 48 -9.58 -0.55 -2.41
N PHE A 49 -8.29 -0.55 -2.04
CA PHE A 49 -7.81 0.19 -0.87
C PHE A 49 -7.90 1.72 -1.06
N GLY A 50 -7.73 2.22 -2.28
CA GLY A 50 -7.92 3.64 -2.59
C GLY A 50 -9.35 4.10 -2.36
N GLU A 51 -10.33 3.33 -2.82
CA GLU A 51 -11.75 3.61 -2.55
C GLU A 51 -12.07 3.50 -1.05
N LEU A 52 -11.53 2.50 -0.35
CA LEU A 52 -11.73 2.35 1.10
C LEU A 52 -11.15 3.56 1.86
N THR A 53 -9.93 3.98 1.51
CA THR A 53 -9.23 5.11 2.11
C THR A 53 -9.98 6.41 1.86
N ALA A 54 -10.42 6.66 0.62
CA ALA A 54 -11.19 7.85 0.26
C ALA A 54 -12.50 7.95 1.05
N ARG A 55 -13.19 6.82 1.28
CA ARG A 55 -14.41 6.79 2.09
C ARG A 55 -14.15 6.98 3.57
N TRP A 56 -13.08 6.38 4.08
CA TRP A 56 -12.69 6.57 5.47
C TRP A 56 -12.38 8.04 5.75
N ILE A 57 -11.66 8.70 4.84
CA ILE A 57 -11.42 10.15 4.93
C ILE A 57 -12.72 10.94 4.83
N ALA A 58 -13.59 10.59 3.87
CA ALA A 58 -14.88 11.27 3.69
C ALA A 58 -15.87 11.08 4.86
N SER A 59 -15.66 10.08 5.74
CA SER A 59 -16.47 9.93 6.95
C SER A 59 -16.23 11.06 7.96
N GLY A 60 -15.08 11.74 7.87
CA GLY A 60 -14.67 12.79 8.80
C GLY A 60 -14.05 12.27 10.09
N ASP A 61 -13.85 10.95 10.23
CA ASP A 61 -13.28 10.33 11.42
C ASP A 61 -11.74 10.33 11.42
N VAL A 62 -11.12 10.64 10.27
CA VAL A 62 -9.66 10.67 10.11
C VAL A 62 -9.10 11.98 10.59
N ALA A 63 -8.29 11.93 11.65
CA ALA A 63 -7.44 13.07 12.00
C ALA A 63 -6.25 13.17 11.02
N GLN A 64 -6.02 14.34 10.45
CA GLN A 64 -4.97 14.58 9.43
C GLN A 64 -5.12 13.71 8.16
N PRO A 65 -6.20 13.88 7.39
CA PRO A 65 -6.43 13.09 6.17
C PRO A 65 -5.28 13.19 5.17
N GLU A 66 -4.59 14.33 5.10
CA GLU A 66 -3.49 14.58 4.17
C GLU A 66 -2.31 13.60 4.38
N ILE A 67 -2.06 13.20 5.64
CA ILE A 67 -1.00 12.25 5.98
C ILE A 67 -1.37 10.83 5.57
N ILE A 68 -2.64 10.46 5.74
CA ILE A 68 -3.16 9.17 5.30
C ILE A 68 -3.13 9.07 3.77
N GLU A 69 -3.53 10.15 3.07
CA GLU A 69 -3.45 10.24 1.61
C GLU A 69 -2.02 10.12 1.10
N ALA A 70 -1.08 10.85 1.71
CA ALA A 70 0.32 10.80 1.33
C ALA A 70 0.93 9.40 1.49
N ALA A 71 0.63 8.72 2.61
CA ALA A 71 1.06 7.35 2.85
C ALA A 71 0.45 6.37 1.85
N HIS A 72 -0.85 6.49 1.60
CA HIS A 72 -1.55 5.63 0.65
C HIS A 72 -0.97 5.80 -0.76
N GLU A 73 -0.74 7.04 -1.23
CA GLU A 73 -0.15 7.28 -2.54
C GLU A 73 1.29 6.76 -2.63
N LEU A 74 2.10 6.90 -1.58
CA LEU A 74 3.45 6.32 -1.53
C LEU A 74 3.42 4.81 -1.78
N PHE A 75 2.57 4.08 -1.04
CA PHE A 75 2.43 2.63 -1.22
C PHE A 75 1.81 2.26 -2.57
N ALA A 76 0.87 3.05 -3.07
CA ALA A 76 0.26 2.83 -4.38
C ALA A 76 1.28 3.00 -5.52
N VAL A 77 2.13 4.04 -5.46
CA VAL A 77 3.25 4.25 -6.39
C VAL A 77 4.23 3.08 -6.33
N ALA A 78 4.62 2.66 -5.12
CA ALA A 78 5.50 1.52 -4.93
C ALA A 78 4.90 0.23 -5.51
N ASN A 79 3.60 -0.02 -5.32
CA ASN A 79 2.91 -1.21 -5.81
C ASN A 79 2.62 -1.20 -7.32
N ARG A 80 2.60 -0.02 -7.95
CA ARG A 80 2.60 0.11 -9.42
C ARG A 80 3.99 -0.12 -10.03
N HIS A 81 5.02 -0.31 -9.18
CA HIS A 81 6.43 -0.38 -9.58
C HIS A 81 6.87 0.85 -10.38
N ASP A 82 6.30 2.02 -10.07
CA ASP A 82 6.66 3.30 -10.67
C ASP A 82 7.86 3.89 -9.92
N TRP A 83 9.05 3.34 -10.22
CA TRP A 83 10.29 3.68 -9.53
C TRP A 83 10.71 5.14 -9.74
N ASP A 84 10.32 5.76 -10.86
CA ASP A 84 10.64 7.16 -11.14
C ASP A 84 9.78 8.09 -10.27
N ALA A 85 8.48 7.80 -10.13
CA ALA A 85 7.61 8.53 -9.21
C ALA A 85 8.01 8.29 -7.74
N LEU A 86 8.38 7.06 -7.37
CA LEU A 86 8.84 6.75 -6.02
C LEU A 86 10.11 7.55 -5.67
N ALA A 87 11.08 7.57 -6.57
CA ALA A 87 12.31 8.34 -6.40
C ALA A 87 12.05 9.85 -6.25
N LEU A 88 10.99 10.39 -6.88
CA LEU A 88 10.60 11.79 -6.73
C LEU A 88 9.95 12.06 -5.35
N LEU A 89 9.08 11.17 -4.89
CA LEU A 89 8.42 11.29 -3.58
C LEU A 89 9.41 11.21 -2.43
N GLU A 90 10.44 10.37 -2.58
CA GLU A 90 11.47 10.13 -1.56
C GLU A 90 12.78 10.88 -1.81
N ALA A 91 12.80 11.80 -2.78
CA ALA A 91 13.97 12.60 -3.09
C ALA A 91 14.47 13.32 -1.83
N ASP A 92 15.76 13.17 -1.51
CA ASP A 92 16.43 13.73 -0.33
C ASP A 92 15.91 13.22 1.03
N ALA A 93 15.05 12.19 1.06
CA ALA A 93 14.53 11.65 2.31
C ALA A 93 15.65 11.00 3.14
N ALA A 94 15.64 11.24 4.45
CA ALA A 94 16.52 10.54 5.37
C ALA A 94 16.02 9.11 5.58
N HIS A 95 16.91 8.12 5.46
CA HIS A 95 16.60 6.73 5.77
C HIS A 95 17.35 6.25 7.00
N VAL A 96 16.68 5.48 7.87
CA VAL A 96 17.33 4.72 8.93
C VAL A 96 16.72 3.32 9.00
N ASN A 97 17.56 2.31 8.82
CA ASN A 97 17.15 0.92 8.97
C ASN A 97 17.55 0.39 10.35
N HIS A 98 16.56 0.09 11.20
CA HIS A 98 16.76 -0.45 12.56
C HIS A 98 16.66 -1.97 12.63
N ARG A 99 16.44 -2.62 11.48
CA ARG A 99 16.24 -4.07 11.40
C ARG A 99 17.53 -4.81 11.71
N GLN A 100 17.42 -5.92 12.45
CA GLN A 100 18.57 -6.72 12.90
C GLN A 100 19.37 -7.33 11.74
N LEU A 101 18.73 -7.54 10.58
CA LEU A 101 19.33 -8.08 9.37
C LEU A 101 19.41 -7.03 8.25
N SER A 102 19.87 -5.81 8.57
CA SER A 102 20.15 -4.80 7.56
C SER A 102 21.54 -5.03 6.92
N PHE A 103 21.57 -5.52 5.69
CA PHE A 103 22.79 -5.58 4.89
C PHE A 103 22.75 -4.49 3.81
N GLY A 104 23.33 -3.32 4.10
CA GLY A 104 23.64 -2.31 3.09
C GLY A 104 22.52 -1.33 2.70
N ASP A 105 21.36 -1.34 3.36
CA ASP A 105 20.31 -0.32 3.18
C ASP A 105 20.56 0.90 4.08
N ASP A 106 21.67 1.62 3.85
CA ASP A 106 22.03 2.81 4.65
C ASP A 106 21.38 4.10 4.12
N THR A 107 20.88 4.08 2.88
CA THR A 107 20.22 5.22 2.24
C THR A 107 18.82 4.86 1.75
N ILE A 108 18.00 5.89 1.51
CA ILE A 108 16.67 5.70 0.92
C ILE A 108 16.75 5.08 -0.47
N VAL A 109 17.82 5.39 -1.21
CA VAL A 109 18.10 4.85 -2.54
C VAL A 109 18.39 3.36 -2.48
N ASP A 110 19.18 2.93 -1.50
CA ASP A 110 19.47 1.50 -1.30
C ASP A 110 18.19 0.74 -0.96
N HIS A 111 17.36 1.29 -0.06
CA HIS A 111 16.08 0.69 0.33
C HIS A 111 15.16 0.40 -0.86
N TRP A 112 14.83 1.41 -1.66
CA TRP A 112 13.93 1.18 -2.79
C TRP A 112 14.63 0.44 -3.95
N SER A 113 15.97 0.51 -4.08
CA SER A 113 16.71 -0.34 -5.03
C SER A 113 16.58 -1.82 -4.67
N SER A 114 16.67 -2.17 -3.39
CA SER A 114 16.41 -3.51 -2.87
C SER A 114 14.97 -3.95 -3.17
N LEU A 115 13.98 -3.07 -2.96
CA LEU A 115 12.58 -3.33 -3.31
C LEU A 115 12.39 -3.56 -4.82
N ARG A 116 13.00 -2.72 -5.67
CA ARG A 116 12.98 -2.85 -7.13
C ARG A 116 13.61 -4.15 -7.61
N MET A 117 14.72 -4.56 -6.99
CA MET A 117 15.37 -5.84 -7.29
C MET A 117 14.45 -7.01 -6.94
N MET A 118 13.80 -6.99 -5.78
CA MET A 118 12.81 -8.02 -5.43
C MET A 118 11.63 -8.05 -6.42
N ALA A 119 11.10 -6.89 -6.78
CA ALA A 119 10.00 -6.76 -7.74
C ALA A 119 10.36 -7.29 -9.14
N SER A 120 11.64 -7.20 -9.54
CA SER A 120 12.12 -7.79 -10.81
C SER A 120 12.07 -9.32 -10.83
N LEU A 121 12.09 -9.95 -9.66
CA LEU A 121 12.02 -11.41 -9.49
C LEU A 121 10.60 -11.89 -9.15
N ILE A 122 9.81 -11.03 -8.51
CA ILE A 122 8.47 -11.30 -7.99
C ILE A 122 7.55 -10.21 -8.57
N PRO A 123 6.97 -10.41 -9.76
CA PRO A 123 6.21 -9.36 -10.43
C PRO A 123 4.94 -8.94 -9.70
N ASP A 124 4.39 -9.80 -8.84
CA ASP A 124 3.24 -9.51 -7.97
C ASP A 124 3.65 -8.94 -6.60
N LEU A 125 4.93 -8.56 -6.43
CA LEU A 125 5.43 -7.99 -5.18
C LEU A 125 4.69 -6.69 -4.87
N ARG A 126 4.12 -6.61 -3.68
CA ARG A 126 3.39 -5.44 -3.19
C ARG A 126 3.64 -5.20 -1.71
N VAL A 127 3.61 -3.94 -1.32
CA VAL A 127 3.64 -3.46 0.06
C VAL A 127 2.21 -3.16 0.48
N GLU A 128 1.71 -3.90 1.45
CA GLU A 128 0.38 -3.69 2.03
C GLU A 128 0.49 -2.93 3.35
N LEU A 129 -0.28 -1.86 3.47
CA LEU A 129 -0.52 -1.21 4.75
C LEU A 129 -1.45 -2.09 5.59
N ALA A 130 -0.91 -2.69 6.66
CA ALA A 130 -1.65 -3.63 7.49
C ALA A 130 -2.38 -2.93 8.65
N GLU A 131 -1.73 -1.96 9.29
CA GLU A 131 -2.27 -1.27 10.47
C GLU A 131 -1.57 0.09 10.66
N VAL A 132 -2.33 1.18 10.69
CA VAL A 132 -1.82 2.48 11.17
C VAL A 132 -1.75 2.44 12.69
N LEU A 133 -0.54 2.45 13.26
CA LEU A 133 -0.34 2.38 14.71
C LEU A 133 -0.54 3.73 15.39
N THR A 134 -0.07 4.80 14.74
CA THR A 134 -0.25 6.19 15.19
C THR A 134 0.04 7.14 14.04
N HIS A 135 -0.49 8.36 14.11
CA HIS A 135 -0.23 9.43 13.16
C HIS A 135 -0.34 10.81 13.82
N SER A 136 0.28 11.81 13.21
CA SER A 136 0.26 13.21 13.61
C SER A 136 0.22 14.12 12.39
N THR A 137 0.39 15.43 12.57
CA THR A 137 0.48 16.40 11.46
C THR A 137 1.70 16.22 10.58
N ILE A 138 2.75 15.53 11.06
CA ILE A 138 4.03 15.41 10.34
C ILE A 138 4.24 14.02 9.74
N GLY A 139 3.44 13.02 10.09
CA GLY A 139 3.68 11.65 9.65
C GLY A 139 2.91 10.58 10.40
N LEU A 140 3.32 9.33 10.22
CA LEU A 140 2.71 8.17 10.83
C LEU A 140 3.70 7.04 11.11
N VAL A 141 3.27 6.09 11.93
CA VAL A 141 3.89 4.77 12.09
C VAL A 141 2.87 3.72 11.68
N THR A 142 3.28 2.80 10.81
CA THR A 142 2.42 1.74 10.29
C THR A 142 3.12 0.39 10.32
N LYS A 143 2.33 -0.67 10.49
CA LYS A 143 2.74 -2.02 10.10
C LYS A 143 2.50 -2.18 8.61
N ILE A 144 3.48 -2.77 7.94
CA ILE A 144 3.37 -3.17 6.54
C ILE A 144 3.67 -4.65 6.39
N ALA A 145 3.19 -5.24 5.30
CA ALA A 145 3.63 -6.54 4.85
C ALA A 145 4.03 -6.44 3.38
N VAL A 146 5.28 -6.81 3.08
CA VAL A 146 5.70 -7.04 1.70
C VAL A 146 5.27 -8.45 1.31
N ARG A 147 4.34 -8.55 0.37
CA ARG A 147 3.79 -9.81 -0.13
C ARG A 147 4.15 -10.03 -1.58
N GLY A 148 4.20 -11.29 -1.99
CA GLY A 148 4.29 -11.69 -3.39
C GLY A 148 4.43 -13.21 -3.52
N THR A 149 4.57 -13.69 -4.73
CA THR A 149 4.67 -15.11 -5.04
C THR A 149 5.96 -15.39 -5.81
N THR A 150 6.83 -16.27 -5.28
CA THR A 150 8.05 -16.63 -6.01
C THR A 150 7.73 -17.28 -7.35
N PRO A 151 8.69 -17.28 -8.30
CA PRO A 151 8.53 -18.01 -9.57
C PRO A 151 8.17 -19.51 -9.39
N GLU A 152 8.57 -20.11 -8.27
CA GLU A 152 8.25 -21.50 -7.90
C GLU A 152 6.86 -21.66 -7.27
N GLY A 153 6.08 -20.57 -7.13
CA GLY A 153 4.73 -20.58 -6.58
C GLY A 153 4.66 -20.48 -5.05
N SER A 154 5.74 -20.11 -4.36
CA SER A 154 5.74 -19.98 -2.91
C SER A 154 5.34 -18.56 -2.49
N ALA A 155 4.37 -18.44 -1.60
CA ALA A 155 3.98 -17.15 -1.04
C ALA A 155 5.09 -16.60 -0.11
N ILE A 156 5.41 -15.33 -0.30
CA ILE A 156 6.29 -14.55 0.57
C ILE A 156 5.43 -13.55 1.33
N GLU A 157 5.72 -13.42 2.62
CA GLU A 157 5.18 -12.38 3.49
C GLU A 157 6.31 -11.91 4.41
N LEU A 158 6.77 -10.68 4.21
CA LEU A 158 7.82 -10.05 5.01
C LEU A 158 7.21 -8.87 5.75
N PRO A 159 6.79 -9.05 7.01
CA PRO A 159 6.20 -7.99 7.78
C PRO A 159 7.29 -7.05 8.32
N ALA A 160 6.97 -5.77 8.43
CA ALA A 160 7.85 -4.73 8.96
C ALA A 160 7.01 -3.61 9.59
N ILE A 161 7.68 -2.72 10.32
CA ILE A 161 7.11 -1.46 10.77
C ILE A 161 7.85 -0.33 10.06
N THR A 162 7.11 0.65 9.54
CA THR A 162 7.68 1.85 8.95
C THR A 162 7.18 3.10 9.68
N LEU A 163 8.10 4.01 9.95
CA LEU A 163 7.84 5.37 10.37
C LEU A 163 8.08 6.26 9.16
N LEU A 164 7.08 7.03 8.77
CA LEU A 164 7.13 7.93 7.62
C LEU A 164 6.81 9.34 8.07
N LEU A 165 7.70 10.28 7.76
CA LEU A 165 7.45 11.72 7.90
C LEU A 165 7.30 12.36 6.53
N PHE A 166 6.45 13.39 6.45
CA PHE A 166 6.07 14.01 5.19
C PHE A 166 6.19 15.54 5.22
N GLU A 167 6.44 16.12 4.05
CA GLU A 167 6.21 17.53 3.73
C GLU A 167 5.31 17.59 2.50
N GLY A 168 4.02 17.86 2.72
CA GLY A 168 2.99 17.63 1.70
C GLY A 168 2.96 16.14 1.31
N PRO A 169 3.03 15.77 0.01
CA PRO A 169 3.07 14.37 -0.41
C PRO A 169 4.48 13.76 -0.37
N ARG A 170 5.53 14.55 -0.15
CA ARG A 170 6.92 14.06 -0.19
C ARG A 170 7.33 13.45 1.13
N VAL A 171 8.02 12.32 1.08
CA VAL A 171 8.64 11.70 2.25
C VAL A 171 9.90 12.49 2.60
N THR A 172 10.00 12.95 3.84
CA THR A 172 11.21 13.62 4.36
C THR A 172 12.06 12.66 5.18
N ARG A 173 11.44 11.63 5.75
CA ARG A 173 12.12 10.60 6.52
C ARG A 173 11.36 9.28 6.47
N MET A 174 12.12 8.20 6.31
CA MET A 174 11.62 6.85 6.49
C MET A 174 12.53 6.09 7.45
N GLU A 175 11.96 5.53 8.51
CA GLU A 175 12.65 4.57 9.36
C GLU A 175 11.95 3.21 9.31
N THR A 176 12.73 2.14 9.21
CA THR A 176 12.19 0.77 9.13
C THR A 176 12.63 -0.05 10.33
N PHE A 177 11.72 -0.82 10.90
CA PHE A 177 11.93 -1.63 12.10
C PHE A 177 11.42 -3.06 11.88
N ASP A 178 11.95 -4.01 12.65
CA ASP A 178 11.38 -5.34 12.75
C ASP A 178 10.07 -5.29 13.55
N VAL A 179 9.19 -6.29 13.35
CA VAL A 179 7.84 -6.29 13.92
C VAL A 179 7.80 -6.33 15.45
N ASP A 180 8.85 -6.83 16.09
CA ASP A 180 9.01 -6.88 17.54
C ASP A 180 9.54 -5.56 18.14
N GLN A 181 9.94 -4.61 17.30
CA GLN A 181 10.43 -3.29 17.69
C GLN A 181 9.33 -2.22 17.68
N GLN A 182 8.05 -2.60 17.78
CA GLN A 182 6.92 -1.66 17.75
C GLN A 182 7.05 -0.53 18.78
N ASP A 183 7.37 -0.86 20.03
CA ASP A 183 7.51 0.13 21.10
C ASP A 183 8.65 1.11 20.82
N VAL A 184 9.72 0.65 20.17
CA VAL A 184 10.85 1.49 19.74
C VAL A 184 10.42 2.46 18.65
N ALA A 185 9.68 1.99 17.65
CA ALA A 185 9.17 2.84 16.56
C ALA A 185 8.21 3.92 17.09
N LEU A 186 7.33 3.57 18.04
CA LEU A 186 6.40 4.52 18.66
C LEU A 186 7.10 5.55 19.54
N ALA A 187 8.09 5.13 20.35
CA ALA A 187 8.90 6.05 21.13
C ALA A 187 9.66 7.01 20.21
N ARG A 188 10.26 6.49 19.13
CA ARG A 188 10.98 7.29 18.16
C ARG A 188 10.10 8.32 17.44
N PHE A 189 8.89 7.93 17.07
CA PHE A 189 7.91 8.84 16.49
C PHE A 189 7.51 9.95 17.46
N THR A 190 7.37 9.62 18.74
CA THR A 190 7.08 10.62 19.78
C THR A 190 8.20 11.65 19.89
N GLU A 191 9.47 11.21 19.95
CA GLU A 191 10.64 12.10 19.98
C GLU A 191 10.69 13.05 18.77
N LEU A 192 10.37 12.54 17.57
CA LEU A 192 10.39 13.33 16.34
C LEU A 192 9.22 14.31 16.21
N ASN A 193 8.13 14.05 16.94
CA ASN A 193 6.92 14.87 16.95
C ASN A 193 6.94 15.92 18.08
N GLU A 194 7.93 15.89 18.98
CA GLU A 194 8.13 16.95 19.97
C GLU A 194 8.65 18.23 19.30
N PRO A 195 8.09 19.40 19.62
CA PRO A 195 8.61 20.67 19.13
C PRO A 195 10.01 20.89 19.73
N ASN A 196 11.03 20.96 18.87
CA ASN A 196 12.37 21.42 19.23
C ASN A 196 12.36 22.84 19.80
#